data_AF-A0A4Z0GRC7-F1
#
_entry.id   AF-A0A4Z0GRC7-F1
#
_cell.length_a   1.000
_cell.length_b   1.000
_cell.length_c   1.000
_cell.angle_alpha   90.00
_cell.angle_beta   90.00
_cell.angle_gamma   90.00
#
_symmetry.space_group_name_H-M   'P 1'
#
loop_
_entity.id
_entity.type
_entity.pdbx_description
1 polymer ?
#
loop_
_entity_poly.entity_id
_entity_poly.type
_entity_poly.pdbx_seq_one_letter_code
_entity_poly.pdbx_strand_id
1 'polypeptide(L)'
;MADWDVNQLVPIREYVYRHLKNLILEGKFKTGDRLVERELAKKMQISRTPIREALFRLEAQGLVKTIPRKGVVVESISKEKIVEIFDILSVLEGLASKLAAKKTDGRMSEMCGQWIERIRQFLQDHQDDEIEKFHMDVCDFLYKAAKSPKLYLMLIDLTDYIRAFASVGYTKKGRMEEAMGEHIQILDAIRKGDAEKAKLLSERHIEQSKAVYLETAELEP
;
A
#
# COMPACT_ATOMS: atom_id res chain seq x y z
N MET A 1 -2.45 17.76 -18.10
CA MET A 1 -1.66 17.02 -19.10
C MET A 1 -0.48 16.43 -18.35
N ALA A 2 -0.46 15.13 -18.10
CA ALA A 2 0.64 14.50 -17.39
C ALA A 2 1.81 14.28 -18.36
N ASP A 3 2.99 14.74 -17.94
CA ASP A 3 4.24 14.70 -18.68
C ASP A 3 4.63 13.25 -19.02
N TRP A 4 4.89 13.00 -20.29
CA TRP A 4 5.07 11.67 -20.88
C TRP A 4 6.55 11.50 -21.24
N ASP A 5 7.38 10.99 -20.32
CA ASP A 5 8.81 10.79 -20.58
C ASP A 5 9.12 9.33 -20.96
N VAL A 6 9.34 9.12 -22.25
CA VAL A 6 9.73 7.84 -22.86
C VAL A 6 11.18 7.44 -22.48
N ASN A 7 11.94 8.31 -21.81
CA ASN A 7 13.34 8.04 -21.41
C ASN A 7 13.51 7.35 -20.05
N GLN A 8 12.45 6.87 -19.41
CA GLN A 8 12.64 6.05 -18.21
C GLN A 8 13.27 4.70 -18.60
N LEU A 9 14.35 4.29 -17.91
CA LEU A 9 15.08 3.01 -18.07
C LEU A 9 14.24 1.75 -17.73
N VAL A 10 12.92 1.87 -17.74
CA VAL A 10 11.95 0.85 -17.35
C VAL A 10 11.26 0.33 -18.62
N PRO A 11 11.13 -0.99 -18.81
CA PRO A 11 10.41 -1.55 -19.95
C PRO A 11 8.99 -0.98 -20.07
N ILE A 12 8.54 -0.67 -21.29
CA ILE A 12 7.25 0.00 -21.52
C ILE A 12 6.06 -0.75 -20.88
N ARG A 13 6.07 -2.09 -20.89
CA ARG A 13 5.06 -2.93 -20.24
C ARG A 13 5.01 -2.75 -18.72
N GLU A 14 6.16 -2.54 -18.09
CA GLU A 14 6.27 -2.33 -16.65
C GLU A 14 5.82 -0.91 -16.29
N TYR A 15 6.19 0.07 -17.11
CA TYR A 15 5.72 1.45 -16.96
C TYR A 15 4.19 1.53 -17.08
N VAL A 16 3.60 0.94 -18.13
CA VAL A 16 2.15 0.93 -18.35
C VAL A 16 1.42 0.26 -17.18
N TYR A 17 1.94 -0.87 -16.70
CA TYR A 17 1.39 -1.55 -15.53
C TYR A 17 1.38 -0.64 -14.30
N ARG A 18 2.53 -0.03 -13.95
CA ARG A 18 2.63 0.89 -12.81
C ARG A 18 1.72 2.11 -12.96
N HIS A 19 1.65 2.67 -14.16
CA HIS A 19 0.82 3.83 -14.44
C HIS A 19 -0.67 3.52 -14.25
N LEU A 20 -1.17 2.44 -14.87
CA LEU A 20 -2.57 2.03 -14.71
C LEU A 20 -2.89 1.65 -13.26
N LYS A 21 -1.97 0.95 -12.57
CA LYS A 21 -2.09 0.65 -11.14
C LYS A 21 -2.26 1.92 -10.33
N ASN A 22 -1.37 2.89 -10.48
CA ASN A 22 -1.43 4.17 -9.75
C ASN A 22 -2.74 4.92 -10.02
N LEU A 23 -3.24 4.93 -11.25
CA LEU A 23 -4.54 5.56 -11.55
C LEU A 23 -5.72 4.89 -10.83
N ILE A 24 -5.67 3.58 -10.59
CA ILE A 24 -6.66 2.88 -9.76
C ILE A 24 -6.47 3.27 -8.29
N LEU A 25 -5.22 3.22 -7.79
CA LEU A 25 -4.90 3.55 -6.39
C LEU A 25 -5.26 4.99 -6.00
N GLU A 26 -5.09 5.93 -6.92
CA GLU A 26 -5.45 7.35 -6.75
C GLU A 26 -6.95 7.63 -6.97
N GLY A 27 -7.76 6.59 -7.23
CA GLY A 27 -9.20 6.71 -7.50
C GLY A 27 -9.54 7.43 -8.81
N LYS A 28 -8.58 7.60 -9.73
CA LYS A 28 -8.81 8.18 -11.06
C LYS A 28 -9.62 7.24 -11.94
N PHE A 29 -9.41 5.93 -11.78
CA PHE A 29 -10.35 4.89 -12.23
C PHE A 29 -11.12 4.39 -11.02
N LYS A 30 -12.45 4.53 -11.05
CA LYS A 30 -13.34 4.15 -9.96
C LYS A 30 -13.78 2.70 -10.09
N THR A 31 -14.18 2.09 -8.98
CA THR A 31 -14.85 0.79 -8.98
C THR A 31 -15.97 0.74 -10.01
N GLY A 32 -15.98 -0.32 -10.82
CA GLY A 32 -16.93 -0.50 -11.92
C GLY A 32 -16.57 0.20 -13.24
N ASP A 33 -15.57 1.10 -13.26
CA ASP A 33 -15.10 1.73 -14.49
C ASP A 33 -14.58 0.68 -15.47
N ARG A 34 -14.92 0.85 -16.74
CA ARG A 34 -14.47 -0.03 -17.81
C ARG A 34 -13.14 0.44 -18.37
N LEU A 35 -12.15 -0.45 -18.38
CA LEU A 35 -10.82 -0.19 -18.95
C LEU A 35 -10.75 -0.71 -20.39
N VAL A 36 -10.97 0.18 -21.36
CA VAL A 36 -11.00 -0.18 -22.78
C VAL A 36 -9.60 -0.11 -23.38
N GLU A 37 -9.03 -1.28 -23.75
CA GLU A 37 -7.67 -1.39 -24.32
C GLU A 37 -7.37 -0.36 -25.42
N ARG A 38 -8.31 -0.19 -26.37
CA ARG A 38 -8.15 0.72 -27.51
C ARG A 38 -8.07 2.18 -27.08
N GLU A 39 -8.83 2.57 -26.06
CA GLU A 39 -8.87 3.95 -25.57
C GLU A 39 -7.62 4.27 -24.77
N LEU A 40 -7.19 3.34 -23.90
CA LEU A 40 -5.94 3.44 -23.15
C LEU A 40 -4.74 3.52 -24.11
N ALA A 41 -4.66 2.64 -25.11
CA ALA A 41 -3.62 2.67 -26.13
C ALA A 41 -3.58 4.00 -26.89
N LYS A 42 -4.74 4.58 -27.23
CA LYS A 42 -4.84 5.89 -27.89
C LYS A 42 -4.38 7.03 -26.97
N LYS A 43 -4.85 7.06 -25.71
CA LYS A 43 -4.48 8.08 -24.72
C LYS A 43 -2.98 8.06 -24.43
N MET A 44 -2.41 6.86 -24.35
CA MET A 44 -0.99 6.62 -24.09
C MET A 44 -0.14 6.55 -25.36
N GLN A 45 -0.70 6.77 -26.56
CA GLN A 45 0.04 6.76 -27.84
C GLN A 45 0.95 5.52 -28.06
N ILE A 46 0.52 4.34 -27.62
CA ILE A 46 1.27 3.08 -27.74
C ILE A 46 0.42 1.97 -28.36
N SER A 47 1.05 0.84 -28.68
CA SER A 47 0.34 -0.35 -29.16
C SER A 47 -0.53 -0.97 -28.06
N ARG A 48 -1.48 -1.83 -28.45
CA ARG A 48 -2.41 -2.48 -27.50
C ARG A 48 -1.76 -3.59 -26.68
N THR A 49 -0.68 -4.20 -27.17
CA THR A 49 0.00 -5.31 -26.50
C THR A 49 0.45 -4.98 -25.07
N PRO A 50 1.20 -3.89 -24.80
CA PRO A 50 1.59 -3.54 -23.44
C PRO A 50 0.40 -3.16 -22.54
N ILE A 51 -0.68 -2.61 -23.11
CA ILE A 51 -1.92 -2.37 -22.36
C ILE A 51 -2.54 -3.69 -21.91
N ARG A 52 -2.68 -4.66 -22.82
CA ARG A 52 -3.26 -5.97 -22.50
C ARG A 52 -2.45 -6.72 -21.46
N GLU A 53 -1.12 -6.72 -21.58
CA GLU A 53 -0.23 -7.31 -20.58
C GLU A 53 -0.39 -6.66 -19.20
N ALA A 54 -0.51 -5.33 -19.15
CA ALA A 54 -0.75 -4.60 -17.91
C ALA A 54 -2.11 -4.96 -17.30
N LEU A 55 -3.19 -4.99 -18.09
CA LEU A 55 -4.53 -5.37 -17.62
C LEU A 55 -4.57 -6.82 -17.10
N PHE A 56 -3.88 -7.75 -17.77
CA PHE A 56 -3.76 -9.13 -17.31
C PHE A 56 -3.04 -9.23 -15.95
N ARG A 57 -1.99 -8.44 -15.75
CA ARG A 57 -1.30 -8.36 -14.46
C ARG A 57 -2.17 -7.75 -13.37
N LEU A 58 -2.91 -6.68 -13.68
CA LEU A 58 -3.86 -6.07 -12.74
C LEU A 58 -4.97 -7.05 -12.35
N GLU A 59 -5.44 -7.87 -13.29
CA GLU A 59 -6.43 -8.92 -13.03
C GLU A 59 -5.87 -10.01 -12.12
N ALA A 60 -4.61 -10.43 -12.33
CA ALA A 60 -3.93 -11.36 -11.44
C ALA A 60 -3.73 -10.81 -10.02
N GLN A 61 -3.69 -9.49 -9.85
CA GLN A 61 -3.70 -8.81 -8.54
C GLN A 61 -5.11 -8.58 -7.99
N GLY A 62 -6.16 -8.89 -8.75
CA GLY A 62 -7.55 -8.65 -8.38
C GLY A 62 -7.98 -7.17 -8.42
N LEU A 63 -7.15 -6.27 -8.99
CA LEU A 63 -7.48 -4.85 -9.09
C LEU A 63 -8.55 -4.58 -10.17
N VAL A 64 -8.65 -5.50 -11.13
CA VAL A 64 -9.65 -5.49 -12.20
C VAL A 64 -10.16 -6.91 -12.40
N LYS A 65 -11.32 -7.04 -13.05
CA LYS A 65 -11.85 -8.33 -13.50
C LYS A 65 -12.33 -8.26 -14.94
N THR A 66 -12.18 -9.36 -15.66
CA THR A 66 -12.76 -9.52 -17.00
C THR A 66 -14.17 -10.07 -16.90
N ILE A 67 -15.15 -9.27 -17.35
CA ILE A 67 -16.55 -9.70 -17.42
C ILE A 67 -16.89 -10.06 -18.87
N PRO A 68 -17.47 -11.25 -19.13
CA PRO A 68 -17.90 -11.64 -20.47
C PRO A 68 -18.75 -10.55 -21.14
N ARG A 69 -18.41 -10.20 -22.40
CA ARG A 69 -19.07 -9.16 -23.23
C ARG A 69 -18.96 -7.72 -22.71
N LYS A 70 -18.58 -7.49 -21.45
CA LYS A 70 -18.37 -6.15 -20.86
C LYS A 70 -16.90 -5.74 -20.87
N GLY A 71 -15.95 -6.69 -20.94
CA GLY A 71 -14.50 -6.42 -20.96
C GLY A 71 -13.92 -6.27 -19.55
N VAL A 72 -12.77 -5.60 -19.45
CA VAL A 72 -12.07 -5.40 -18.18
C VAL A 72 -12.71 -4.25 -17.41
N VAL A 73 -13.05 -4.47 -16.15
CA VAL A 73 -13.61 -3.46 -15.25
C VAL A 73 -12.82 -3.39 -13.95
N VAL A 74 -12.73 -2.21 -13.33
CA VAL A 74 -12.13 -2.04 -12.00
C VAL A 74 -13.00 -2.77 -10.96
N GLU A 75 -12.35 -3.54 -10.09
CA GLU A 75 -13.02 -4.38 -9.09
C GLU A 75 -13.62 -3.55 -7.93
N SER A 76 -14.51 -4.17 -7.17
CA SER A 76 -15.04 -3.70 -5.88
C SER A 76 -14.53 -4.61 -4.77
N ILE A 77 -14.20 -4.07 -3.60
CA ILE A 77 -13.82 -4.87 -2.44
C ILE A 77 -15.05 -5.14 -1.55
N SER A 78 -15.25 -6.39 -1.14
CA SER A 78 -16.27 -6.73 -0.14
C SER A 78 -15.68 -6.64 1.28
N LYS A 79 -16.55 -6.54 2.29
CA LYS A 79 -16.14 -6.54 3.70
C LYS A 79 -15.35 -7.80 4.07
N GLU A 80 -15.78 -8.95 3.60
CA GLU A 80 -15.15 -10.25 3.85
C GLU A 80 -13.73 -10.27 3.27
N LYS A 81 -13.56 -9.67 2.07
CA LYS A 81 -12.24 -9.54 1.44
C LYS A 81 -11.32 -8.59 2.20
N ILE A 82 -11.85 -7.48 2.72
CA ILE A 82 -11.10 -6.60 3.62
C ILE A 82 -10.61 -7.40 4.82
N VAL A 83 -11.50 -8.12 5.51
CA VAL A 83 -11.15 -8.92 6.69
C VAL A 83 -10.06 -9.94 6.38
N GLU A 84 -10.23 -10.72 5.30
CA GLU A 84 -9.25 -11.71 4.86
C GLU A 84 -7.87 -11.10 4.64
N ILE A 85 -7.80 -9.94 3.95
CA ILE A 85 -6.53 -9.29 3.65
C ILE A 85 -5.88 -8.73 4.92
N PHE A 86 -6.65 -8.10 5.81
CA PHE A 86 -6.11 -7.60 7.07
C PHE A 86 -5.59 -8.72 7.97
N ASP A 87 -6.26 -9.88 8.01
CA ASP A 87 -5.79 -11.06 8.75
C ASP A 87 -4.42 -11.54 8.24
N ILE A 88 -4.24 -11.57 6.92
CA ILE A 88 -2.96 -11.94 6.29
C ILE A 88 -1.90 -10.85 6.57
N LEU A 89 -2.25 -9.58 6.37
CA LEU A 89 -1.34 -8.44 6.60
C LEU A 89 -0.83 -8.43 8.04
N SER A 90 -1.70 -8.66 9.03
CA SER A 90 -1.34 -8.68 10.45
C SER A 90 -0.18 -9.65 10.71
N VAL A 91 -0.29 -10.87 10.18
CA VAL A 91 0.76 -11.89 10.31
C VAL A 91 2.04 -11.52 9.55
N LEU A 92 1.91 -11.00 8.32
CA LEU A 92 3.06 -10.66 7.48
C LEU A 92 3.84 -9.46 7.99
N GLU A 93 3.16 -8.42 8.48
CA GLU A 93 3.80 -7.25 9.07
C GLU A 93 4.42 -7.58 10.42
N GLY A 94 3.73 -8.37 11.25
CA GLY A 94 4.30 -8.92 12.47
C GLY A 94 5.60 -9.69 12.20
N LEU A 95 5.61 -10.53 11.15
CA LEU A 95 6.83 -11.21 10.71
C LEU A 95 7.91 -10.24 10.22
N ALA A 96 7.55 -9.21 9.46
CA ALA A 96 8.49 -8.21 8.95
C ALA A 96 9.20 -7.47 10.11
N SER A 97 8.42 -6.94 11.06
CA SER A 97 8.91 -6.25 12.26
C SER A 97 9.77 -7.17 13.12
N LYS A 98 9.37 -8.44 13.31
CA LYS A 98 10.17 -9.46 14.01
C LYS A 98 11.53 -9.69 13.35
N LEU A 99 11.54 -9.84 12.02
CA LEU A 99 12.77 -10.05 11.27
C LEU A 99 13.67 -8.81 11.29
N ALA A 100 13.09 -7.62 11.19
CA ALA A 100 13.82 -6.36 11.30
C ALA A 100 14.53 -6.25 12.66
N ALA A 101 13.81 -6.49 13.76
CA ALA A 101 14.36 -6.48 15.11
C ALA A 101 15.48 -7.54 15.29
N LYS A 102 15.26 -8.78 14.84
CA LYS A 102 16.29 -9.85 14.90
C LYS A 102 17.56 -9.53 14.13
N LYS A 103 17.45 -8.76 13.05
CA LYS A 103 18.56 -8.37 12.16
C LYS A 103 19.07 -6.94 12.44
N THR A 104 18.65 -6.35 13.55
CA THR A 104 19.04 -4.97 13.89
C THR A 104 20.52 -4.94 14.25
N ASP A 105 21.22 -4.03 13.58
CA ASP A 105 22.60 -3.65 13.82
C ASP A 105 22.65 -2.15 14.21
N GLY A 106 23.84 -1.62 14.53
CA GLY A 106 23.98 -0.20 14.92
C GLY A 106 23.44 0.77 13.86
N ARG A 107 23.60 0.43 12.57
CA ARG A 107 23.10 1.25 11.46
C ARG A 107 21.57 1.21 11.39
N MET A 108 20.95 0.04 11.50
CA MET A 108 19.49 -0.09 11.52
C MET A 108 18.89 0.60 12.75
N SER A 109 19.55 0.51 13.91
CA SER A 109 19.15 1.19 15.13
C SER A 109 19.15 2.71 14.95
N GLU A 110 20.20 3.27 14.34
CA GLU A 110 20.29 4.69 14.00
C GLU A 110 19.20 5.11 13.00
N MET A 111 19.00 4.34 11.93
CA MET A 111 17.94 4.61 10.94
C MET A 111 16.55 4.62 11.58
N CYS A 112 16.24 3.67 12.47
CA CYS A 112 14.98 3.66 13.22
C CYS A 112 14.85 4.92 14.09
N GLY A 113 15.93 5.35 14.74
CA GLY A 113 15.97 6.60 15.51
C GLY A 113 15.67 7.83 14.65
N GLN A 114 16.25 7.91 13.45
CA GLN A 114 15.99 9.00 12.49
C GLN A 114 14.52 9.01 12.03
N TRP A 115 13.93 7.84 11.74
CA TRP A 115 12.52 7.75 11.38
C TRP A 115 11.59 8.16 12.53
N ILE A 116 11.88 7.75 13.76
CA ILE A 116 11.11 8.20 14.94
C ILE A 116 11.12 9.73 15.04
N GLU A 117 12.27 10.36 14.84
CA GLU A 117 12.37 11.82 14.90
C GLU A 117 11.62 12.50 13.76
N ARG A 118 11.74 11.97 12.53
CA ARG A 118 10.96 12.46 11.38
C ARG A 118 9.46 12.38 11.63
N ILE A 119 8.96 11.30 12.23
CA ILE A 119 7.54 11.16 12.57
C ILE A 119 7.13 12.21 13.60
N ARG A 120 7.94 12.43 14.64
CA ARG A 120 7.64 13.44 15.66
C ARG A 120 7.58 14.86 15.11
N GLN A 121 8.51 15.21 14.22
CA GLN A 121 8.53 16.50 13.54
C GLN A 121 7.29 16.67 12.66
N PHE A 122 6.97 15.65 11.87
CA PHE A 122 5.78 15.65 11.02
C PHE A 122 4.49 15.89 11.84
N LEU A 123 4.34 15.22 12.99
CA LEU A 123 3.19 15.40 13.88
C LEU A 123 3.14 16.78 14.56
N GLN A 124 4.27 17.48 14.70
CA GLN A 124 4.31 18.83 15.27
C GLN A 124 3.94 19.92 14.25
N ASP A 125 4.29 19.71 12.98
CA ASP A 125 4.11 20.70 11.92
C ASP A 125 2.67 20.74 11.35
N HIS A 126 1.78 19.84 11.80
CA HIS A 126 0.35 19.76 11.42
C HIS A 126 0.11 19.79 9.89
N GLN A 127 0.94 19.07 9.13
CA GLN A 127 0.78 18.97 7.67
C GLN A 127 -0.19 17.85 7.28
N ASP A 128 -1.48 18.13 7.41
CA ASP A 128 -2.55 17.15 7.10
C ASP A 128 -2.53 16.68 5.63
N ASP A 129 -2.15 17.55 4.69
CA ASP A 129 -2.21 17.27 3.25
C ASP A 129 -1.16 16.23 2.76
N GLU A 130 -0.11 15.96 3.55
CA GLU A 130 0.95 15.01 3.18
C GLU A 130 0.97 13.73 4.04
N ILE A 131 0.06 13.60 5.02
CA ILE A 131 0.14 12.55 6.04
C ILE A 131 0.01 11.14 5.47
N GLU A 132 -0.83 10.93 4.45
CA GLU A 132 -0.98 9.63 3.79
C GLU A 132 0.33 9.21 3.11
N LYS A 133 0.94 10.13 2.35
CA LYS A 133 2.19 9.87 1.64
C LYS A 133 3.31 9.58 2.63
N PHE A 134 3.40 10.37 3.71
CA PHE A 134 4.40 10.16 4.74
C PHE A 134 4.18 8.83 5.51
N HIS A 135 2.94 8.45 5.79
CA HIS A 135 2.60 7.14 6.35
C HIS A 135 3.10 5.99 5.46
N MET A 136 2.91 6.10 4.15
CA MET A 136 3.39 5.10 3.19
C MET A 136 4.91 4.99 3.17
N ASP A 137 5.63 6.11 3.29
CA ASP A 137 7.08 6.11 3.37
C ASP A 137 7.59 5.39 4.64
N VAL A 138 6.89 5.55 5.77
CA VAL A 138 7.18 4.83 7.03
C VAL A 138 6.94 3.33 6.87
N CYS A 139 5.81 2.92 6.27
CA CYS A 139 5.48 1.52 6.03
C CYS A 139 6.50 0.86 5.09
N ASP A 140 6.85 1.51 3.98
CA ASP A 140 7.85 1.04 3.03
C ASP A 140 9.22 0.80 3.71
N PHE A 141 9.64 1.72 4.58
CA PHE A 141 10.84 1.53 5.39
C PHE A 141 10.75 0.29 6.29
N LEU A 142 9.67 0.13 7.05
CA LEU A 142 9.46 -1.03 7.93
C LEU A 142 9.49 -2.36 7.16
N TYR A 143 8.83 -2.42 6.01
CA TYR A 143 8.81 -3.62 5.17
C TYR A 143 10.20 -3.97 4.65
N LYS A 144 10.99 -2.96 4.23
CA LYS A 144 12.38 -3.14 3.78
C LYS A 144 13.32 -3.52 4.92
N ALA A 145 13.07 -3.04 6.14
CA ALA A 145 13.89 -3.33 7.31
C ALA A 145 13.97 -4.82 7.64
N ALA A 146 12.95 -5.61 7.26
CA ALA A 146 12.94 -7.07 7.39
C ALA A 146 14.06 -7.76 6.59
N LYS A 147 14.68 -7.07 5.61
CA LYS A 147 15.69 -7.60 4.69
C LYS A 147 15.22 -8.94 4.08
N SER A 148 13.97 -8.95 3.58
CA SER A 148 13.30 -10.12 2.99
C SER A 148 12.55 -9.71 1.71
N PRO A 149 13.20 -9.82 0.53
CA PRO A 149 12.63 -9.31 -0.72
C PRO A 149 11.28 -9.94 -1.09
N LYS A 150 11.07 -11.23 -0.78
CA LYS A 150 9.80 -11.91 -1.06
C LYS A 150 8.67 -11.44 -0.15
N LEU A 151 8.96 -11.22 1.15
CA LEU A 151 7.98 -10.70 2.09
C LEU A 151 7.58 -9.26 1.73
N TYR A 152 8.56 -8.43 1.35
CA TYR A 152 8.29 -7.07 0.87
C TYR A 152 7.31 -7.05 -0.31
N LEU A 153 7.49 -7.93 -1.30
CA LEU A 153 6.58 -7.98 -2.45
C LEU A 153 5.15 -8.39 -2.05
N MET A 154 4.99 -9.36 -1.15
CA MET A 154 3.67 -9.77 -0.65
C MET A 154 2.98 -8.63 0.10
N LEU A 155 3.72 -7.91 0.96
CA LEU A 155 3.20 -6.78 1.71
C LEU A 155 2.74 -5.65 0.79
N ILE A 156 3.59 -5.23 -0.16
CA ILE A 156 3.23 -4.18 -1.11
C ILE A 156 2.00 -4.56 -1.94
N ASP A 157 1.90 -5.80 -2.42
CA ASP A 157 0.74 -6.22 -3.22
C ASP A 157 -0.57 -6.18 -2.41
N LEU A 158 -0.56 -6.63 -1.15
CA LEU A 158 -1.75 -6.58 -0.29
C LEU A 158 -2.10 -5.16 0.17
N THR A 159 -1.10 -4.36 0.54
CA THR A 159 -1.31 -2.97 0.95
C THR A 159 -1.83 -2.13 -0.22
N ASP A 160 -1.30 -2.32 -1.43
CA ASP A 160 -1.82 -1.65 -2.63
C ASP A 160 -3.28 -2.04 -2.92
N TYR A 161 -3.64 -3.32 -2.73
CA TYR A 161 -5.01 -3.76 -2.90
C TYR A 161 -5.97 -3.06 -1.93
N ILE A 162 -5.61 -2.96 -0.64
CA ILE A 162 -6.41 -2.22 0.35
C ILE A 162 -6.52 -0.75 -0.03
N ARG A 163 -5.43 -0.11 -0.46
CA ARG A 163 -5.43 1.31 -0.88
C ARG A 163 -6.35 1.56 -2.07
N ALA A 164 -6.35 0.66 -3.05
CA ALA A 164 -7.18 0.77 -4.25
C ALA A 164 -8.67 0.93 -3.95
N PHE A 165 -9.15 0.23 -2.92
CA PHE A 165 -10.58 0.05 -2.71
C PHE A 165 -11.08 0.56 -1.36
N ALA A 166 -10.18 0.95 -0.47
CA ALA A 166 -10.53 1.39 0.87
C ALA A 166 -9.79 2.66 1.28
N SER A 167 -9.66 3.61 0.35
CA SER A 167 -9.28 5.01 0.63
C SER A 167 -10.09 5.65 1.76
N VAL A 168 -11.24 5.07 2.12
CA VAL A 168 -12.13 5.48 3.21
C VAL A 168 -11.59 5.16 4.61
N GLY A 169 -10.64 4.23 4.77
CA GLY A 169 -10.03 3.94 6.09
C GLY A 169 -9.23 5.13 6.65
N TYR A 170 -8.65 5.94 5.75
CA TYR A 170 -7.78 7.06 6.07
C TYR A 170 -8.53 8.37 6.35
N THR A 171 -9.83 8.44 6.07
CA THR A 171 -10.63 9.67 6.21
C THR A 171 -11.13 9.91 7.63
N LYS A 172 -10.96 8.93 8.55
CA LYS A 172 -11.29 9.11 9.97
C LYS A 172 -10.27 10.05 10.61
N LYS A 173 -10.73 11.25 10.95
CA LYS A 173 -9.94 12.28 11.64
C LYS A 173 -9.24 11.69 12.87
N GLY A 174 -7.93 11.91 13.00
CA GLY A 174 -7.12 11.44 14.14
C GLY A 174 -6.50 10.04 13.97
N ARG A 175 -6.98 9.21 13.04
CA ARG A 175 -6.47 7.82 12.90
C ARG A 175 -5.03 7.79 12.42
N MET A 176 -4.63 8.72 11.56
CA MET A 176 -3.26 8.76 11.02
C MET A 176 -2.25 9.18 12.08
N GLU A 177 -2.62 10.09 12.97
CA GLU A 177 -1.81 10.52 14.09
C GLU A 177 -1.63 9.38 15.10
N GLU A 178 -2.70 8.61 15.37
CA GLU A 178 -2.62 7.37 16.15
C GLU A 178 -1.71 6.34 15.49
N ALA A 179 -1.84 6.12 14.18
CA ALA A 179 -1.00 5.20 13.40
C ALA A 179 0.48 5.61 13.45
N MET A 180 0.78 6.91 13.35
CA MET A 180 2.14 7.43 13.51
C MET A 180 2.70 7.15 14.91
N GLY A 181 1.87 7.29 15.95
CA GLY A 181 2.23 6.91 17.32
C GLY A 181 2.52 5.41 17.48
N GLU A 182 1.74 4.56 16.82
CA GLU A 182 1.94 3.11 16.74
C GLU A 182 3.26 2.76 16.04
N HIS A 183 3.54 3.39 14.89
CA HIS A 183 4.80 3.23 14.15
C HIS A 183 6.04 3.60 14.97
N ILE A 184 5.97 4.67 15.78
CA ILE A 184 7.06 5.02 16.71
C ILE A 184 7.35 3.87 17.69
N GLN A 185 6.31 3.23 18.23
CA GLN A 185 6.49 2.12 19.17
C GLN A 185 7.11 0.89 18.48
N ILE A 186 6.68 0.59 17.26
CA ILE A 186 7.24 -0.51 16.44
C ILE A 186 8.72 -0.24 16.15
N LEU A 187 9.04 0.96 15.67
CA LEU A 187 10.41 1.39 15.38
C LEU A 187 11.31 1.35 16.62
N ASP A 188 10.80 1.76 17.79
CA ASP A 188 11.57 1.68 19.04
C ASP A 188 11.84 0.24 19.48
N ALA A 189 10.87 -0.67 19.29
CA ALA A 189 11.07 -2.10 19.54
C ALA A 189 12.12 -2.71 18.60
N ILE A 190 12.05 -2.38 17.30
CA ILE A 190 13.07 -2.78 16.31
C ILE A 190 14.43 -2.22 16.71
N ARG A 191 14.51 -0.92 17.02
CA ARG A 191 15.74 -0.22 17.44
C ARG A 191 16.44 -0.89 18.62
N LYS A 192 15.66 -1.45 19.56
CA LYS A 192 16.13 -2.16 20.76
C LYS A 192 16.39 -3.66 20.52
N GLY A 193 16.11 -4.18 19.33
CA GLY A 193 16.23 -5.60 18.99
C GLY A 193 15.17 -6.49 19.63
N ASP A 194 14.07 -5.92 20.14
CA ASP A 194 13.00 -6.66 20.81
C ASP A 194 12.02 -7.26 19.80
N ALA A 195 12.35 -8.46 19.33
CA ALA A 195 11.67 -9.08 18.21
C ALA A 195 10.22 -9.50 18.48
N GLU A 196 9.91 -9.99 19.68
CA GLU A 196 8.53 -10.36 20.00
C GLU A 196 7.67 -9.12 20.25
N LYS A 197 8.23 -8.08 20.89
CA LYS A 197 7.50 -6.82 21.06
C LYS A 197 7.24 -6.13 19.72
N ALA A 198 8.23 -6.08 18.83
CA ALA A 198 8.06 -5.51 17.49
C ALA A 198 6.97 -6.24 16.70
N LYS A 199 6.93 -7.58 16.79
CA LYS A 199 5.87 -8.40 16.20
C LYS A 199 4.48 -8.00 16.74
N LEU A 200 4.30 -8.06 18.06
CA LEU A 200 2.99 -7.85 18.71
C LEU A 200 2.45 -6.43 18.48
N LEU A 201 3.33 -5.43 18.48
CA LEU A 201 2.93 -4.05 18.19
C LEU A 201 2.46 -3.87 16.74
N SER A 202 3.12 -4.54 15.80
CA SER A 202 2.78 -4.49 14.38
C SER A 202 1.48 -5.25 14.08
N GLU A 203 1.27 -6.43 14.67
CA GLU A 203 -0.02 -7.14 14.60
C GLU A 203 -1.17 -6.28 15.16
N ARG A 204 -0.94 -5.62 16.31
CA ARG A 204 -1.94 -4.73 16.91
C ARG A 204 -2.26 -3.52 16.04
N HIS A 205 -1.24 -2.88 15.47
CA HIS A 205 -1.41 -1.75 14.54
C HIS A 205 -2.34 -2.13 13.37
N ILE A 206 -2.16 -3.32 12.81
CA ILE A 206 -2.98 -3.81 11.70
C ILE A 206 -4.41 -4.15 12.14
N GLU A 207 -4.61 -4.74 13.31
CA GLU A 207 -5.96 -4.94 13.86
C GLU A 207 -6.69 -3.62 14.14
N GLN A 208 -5.98 -2.60 14.63
CA GLN A 208 -6.55 -1.26 14.84
C GLN A 208 -6.92 -0.60 13.50
N SER A 209 -6.07 -0.74 12.49
CA SER A 209 -6.39 -0.30 11.12
C SER A 209 -7.61 -1.02 10.59
N LYS A 210 -7.66 -2.35 10.68
CA LYS A 210 -8.81 -3.16 10.25
C LYS A 210 -10.12 -2.68 10.87
N ALA A 211 -10.14 -2.43 12.18
CA ALA A 211 -11.35 -1.95 12.86
C ALA A 211 -11.86 -0.64 12.26
N VAL A 212 -10.96 0.34 12.02
CA VAL A 212 -11.34 1.62 11.41
C VAL A 212 -11.82 1.46 9.98
N TYR A 213 -11.15 0.64 9.18
CA TYR A 213 -11.58 0.35 7.81
C TYR A 213 -12.98 -0.26 7.74
N LEU A 214 -13.32 -1.14 8.69
CA LEU A 214 -14.66 -1.75 8.76
C LEU A 214 -15.73 -0.78 9.27
N GLU A 215 -15.36 0.24 10.04
CA GLU A 215 -16.25 1.32 10.49
C GLU A 215 -16.53 2.34 9.39
N THR A 216 -15.52 2.68 8.58
CA THR A 216 -15.62 3.76 7.60
C THR A 216 -16.00 3.31 6.20
N ALA A 217 -15.82 2.03 5.87
CA ALA A 217 -16.36 1.51 4.62
C ALA A 217 -17.88 1.74 4.61
N GLU A 218 -18.35 2.70 3.81
CA GLU A 218 -19.74 2.74 3.34
C GLU A 218 -19.92 1.48 2.48
N LEU A 219 -20.16 0.37 3.17
CA LEU A 219 -20.42 -0.92 2.55
C LEU A 219 -21.78 -0.80 1.89
N GLU A 220 -21.79 -0.55 0.58
CA GLU A 220 -23.02 -0.77 -0.19
C GLU A 220 -23.49 -2.21 0.09
N PRO A 221 -24.77 -2.39 0.47
CA PRO A 221 -25.32 -3.69 0.85
C PRO A 221 -25.31 -4.73 -0.27
#